data_AF-A0A9P5SH15-F1
#
_entry.id   AF-A0A9P5SH15-F1
#
_cell.length_a   1.000
_cell.length_b   1.000
_cell.length_c   1.000
_cell.angle_alpha   90.00
_cell.angle_beta   90.00
_cell.angle_gamma   90.00
#
_symmetry.space_group_name_H-M   'P 1'
#
loop_
_entity.id
_entity.type
_entity.pdbx_description
1 polymer ?
#
loop_
_entity_poly.entity_id
_entity_poly.type
_entity_poly.pdbx_seq_one_letter_code
_entity_poly.pdbx_strand_id
1 'polypeptide(L)'
;MAKGFFSKLLTSVALMSGSMVMMAQAQDDGLHPLRTHSIYMPYIDQDLQNRWFDFGGDAYINTNKHIRLTADRPSQTGYLWSRL
;
A
#
# COMPACT_ATOMS: atom_id res chain seq x y z
N MET A 1 -54.98 -16.25 35.23
CA MET A 1 -54.17 -16.78 34.11
C MET A 1 -54.04 -15.69 33.05
N ALA A 2 -53.00 -14.84 33.09
CA ALA A 2 -52.54 -13.92 32.02
C ALA A 2 -51.58 -12.87 32.61
N LYS A 3 -50.31 -13.22 32.86
CA LYS A 3 -49.26 -12.24 33.28
C LYS A 3 -47.90 -12.47 32.61
N GLY A 4 -47.86 -13.11 31.43
CA GLY A 4 -46.60 -13.52 30.79
C GLY A 4 -46.27 -12.88 29.45
N PHE A 5 -47.19 -12.10 28.85
CA PHE A 5 -47.04 -11.68 27.45
C PHE A 5 -46.37 -10.31 27.27
N PHE A 6 -46.55 -9.37 28.21
CA PHE A 6 -46.09 -7.99 28.05
C PHE A 6 -44.57 -7.80 28.28
N SER A 7 -43.94 -8.67 29.07
CA SER A 7 -42.48 -8.61 29.35
C SER A 7 -41.63 -9.10 28.16
N LYS A 8 -42.16 -10.00 27.34
CA LYS A 8 -41.45 -10.52 26.17
C LYS A 8 -41.39 -9.51 25.02
N LEU A 9 -42.34 -8.58 24.95
CA LEU A 9 -42.37 -7.52 23.94
C LEU A 9 -41.32 -6.43 24.18
N LEU A 10 -41.13 -6.01 25.45
CA LEU A 10 -40.14 -4.97 25.80
C LEU A 10 -38.68 -5.45 25.64
N THR A 11 -38.43 -6.74 25.86
CA THR A 11 -37.07 -7.31 25.77
C THR A 11 -36.61 -7.51 24.31
N SER A 12 -37.55 -7.58 23.35
CA SER A 12 -37.23 -7.74 21.92
C SER A 12 -36.78 -6.43 21.25
N VAL A 13 -37.22 -5.26 21.74
CA VAL A 13 -36.85 -3.97 21.15
C VAL A 13 -35.42 -3.57 21.52
N ALA A 14 -34.98 -3.90 22.74
CA ALA A 14 -33.61 -3.63 23.19
C ALA A 14 -32.54 -4.42 22.40
N LEU A 15 -32.90 -5.59 21.84
CA LEU A 15 -32.00 -6.39 21.01
C LEU A 15 -31.93 -5.92 19.55
N MET A 16 -32.90 -5.13 19.06
CA MET A 16 -32.89 -4.60 17.70
C MET A 16 -32.18 -3.24 17.56
N SER A 17 -32.03 -2.49 18.65
CA SER A 17 -31.24 -1.23 18.66
C SER A 17 -29.73 -1.47 18.73
N GLY A 18 -29.28 -2.65 19.17
CA GLY A 18 -27.87 -3.01 19.26
C GLY A 18 -27.23 -3.38 17.92
N SER A 19 -28.03 -3.68 16.89
CA SER A 19 -27.53 -4.14 15.58
C SER A 19 -27.08 -3.01 14.65
N MET A 20 -27.44 -1.76 14.93
CA MET A 20 -27.17 -0.62 14.03
C MET A 20 -25.88 0.15 14.36
N VAL A 21 -25.10 -0.27 15.35
CA VAL A 21 -23.87 0.44 15.78
C VAL A 21 -22.58 -0.23 15.30
N MET A 22 -22.63 -1.38 14.62
CA MET A 22 -21.41 -2.14 14.24
C MET A 22 -21.01 -2.06 12.75
N MET A 23 -21.46 -1.05 12.02
CA MET A 23 -21.04 -0.83 10.62
C MET A 23 -20.49 0.58 10.40
N ALA A 24 -19.74 1.11 11.35
CA ALA A 24 -18.68 2.05 10.99
C ALA A 24 -17.52 1.19 10.48
N GLN A 25 -17.58 0.78 9.21
CA GLN A 25 -16.39 0.26 8.55
C GLN A 25 -15.33 1.34 8.69
N ALA A 26 -14.25 1.04 9.42
CA ALA A 26 -13.06 1.86 9.36
C ALA A 26 -12.72 1.99 7.88
N GLN A 27 -12.81 3.20 7.35
CA GLN A 27 -12.35 3.52 6.02
C GLN A 27 -10.86 3.14 6.02
N ASP A 28 -10.52 2.02 5.38
CA ASP A 28 -9.13 1.67 5.15
C ASP A 28 -8.59 2.78 4.27
N ASP A 29 -7.87 3.73 4.88
CA ASP A 29 -7.02 4.69 4.19
C ASP A 29 -5.82 3.90 3.63
N GLY A 30 -6.17 2.97 2.75
CA GLY A 30 -5.37 1.83 2.34
C GLY A 30 -4.20 2.32 1.53
N LEU A 31 -3.08 2.55 2.22
CA LEU A 31 -1.83 2.91 1.58
C LEU A 31 -1.29 1.66 0.88
N HIS A 32 -1.78 1.40 -0.33
CA HIS A 32 -1.38 0.25 -1.12
C HIS A 32 -0.04 0.55 -1.80
N PRO A 33 1.06 -0.16 -1.46
CA PRO A 33 2.35 0.08 -2.07
C PRO A 33 2.31 -0.29 -3.56
N LEU A 34 2.45 0.72 -4.42
CA LEU A 34 2.51 0.53 -5.86
C LEU A 34 3.92 0.11 -6.26
N ARG A 35 4.12 -1.21 -6.44
CA ARG A 35 5.41 -1.77 -6.87
C ARG A 35 5.93 -1.18 -8.19
N THR A 36 5.04 -0.71 -9.05
CA THR A 36 5.37 -0.11 -10.34
C THR A 36 5.95 1.31 -10.21
N HIS A 37 5.69 1.99 -9.09
CA HIS A 37 6.07 3.39 -8.84
C HIS A 37 6.98 3.53 -7.61
N SER A 38 7.45 2.41 -7.06
CA SER A 38 8.34 2.36 -5.90
C SER A 38 9.42 1.32 -6.15
N ILE A 39 10.67 1.68 -5.86
CA ILE A 39 11.83 0.80 -6.10
C ILE A 39 12.53 0.48 -4.77
N TYR A 40 12.82 -0.79 -4.54
CA TYR A 40 13.46 -1.31 -3.32
C TYR A 40 14.50 -2.39 -3.68
N MET A 41 15.41 -2.67 -2.76
CA MET A 41 16.45 -3.69 -2.96
C MET A 41 15.84 -5.10 -3.00
N PRO A 42 16.33 -6.01 -3.86
CA PRO A 42 17.35 -5.82 -4.89
C PRO A 42 16.80 -5.00 -6.07
N TYR A 43 17.54 -3.97 -6.49
CA TYR A 43 17.08 -3.04 -7.53
C TYR A 43 17.09 -3.62 -8.95
N ILE A 44 17.74 -4.77 -9.14
CA ILE A 44 17.94 -5.45 -10.43
C ILE A 44 17.65 -6.93 -10.21
N ASP A 45 16.93 -7.53 -11.15
CA ASP A 45 16.58 -8.95 -11.14
C ASP A 45 17.75 -9.81 -11.68
N GLN A 46 17.57 -11.14 -11.72
CA GLN A 46 18.62 -12.09 -12.15
C GLN A 46 19.10 -11.86 -13.60
N ASP A 47 18.25 -11.29 -14.44
CA ASP A 47 18.56 -11.00 -15.86
C ASP A 47 19.29 -9.65 -16.05
N LEU A 48 19.86 -9.07 -14.99
CA LEU A 48 20.55 -7.77 -15.00
C LEU A 48 19.67 -6.59 -15.46
N GLN A 49 18.35 -6.71 -15.34
CA GLN A 49 17.39 -5.66 -15.66
C GLN A 49 16.41 -5.42 -14.51
N ASN A 50 15.82 -4.21 -14.46
CA ASN A 50 14.65 -3.94 -13.65
C ASN A 50 13.39 -4.01 -14.52
N ARG A 51 12.34 -4.68 -14.02
CA ARG A 51 11.09 -4.85 -14.77
C ARG A 51 10.30 -3.55 -14.96
N TRP A 52 10.25 -2.67 -13.96
CA TRP A 52 9.39 -1.47 -13.97
C TRP A 52 10.14 -0.17 -14.23
N PHE A 53 11.45 -0.15 -14.00
CA PHE A 53 12.25 1.06 -14.10
C PHE A 53 13.29 0.96 -15.21
N ASP A 54 13.44 2.05 -15.94
CA ASP A 54 14.55 2.27 -16.86
C ASP A 54 15.57 3.23 -16.25
N PHE A 55 16.84 3.06 -16.58
CA PHE A 55 17.92 3.90 -16.09
C PHE A 55 19.02 4.02 -17.14
N GLY A 56 19.73 5.15 -17.14
CA GLY A 56 20.78 5.40 -18.12
C GLY A 56 21.52 6.71 -17.89
N GLY A 57 22.29 7.13 -18.90
CA GLY A 57 23.25 8.22 -18.77
C GLY A 57 24.43 7.80 -17.90
N ASP A 58 24.79 8.62 -16.92
CA ASP A 58 25.84 8.32 -15.93
C ASP A 58 25.34 7.57 -14.68
N ALA A 59 24.07 7.14 -14.66
CA ALA A 59 23.49 6.43 -13.53
C ALA A 59 24.06 5.02 -13.41
N TYR A 60 24.39 4.59 -12.19
CA TYR A 60 24.74 3.21 -11.88
C TYR A 60 23.93 2.67 -10.71
N ILE A 61 23.68 1.37 -10.74
CA ILE A 61 22.90 0.68 -9.72
C ILE A 61 23.80 -0.31 -9.00
N ASN A 62 23.92 -0.11 -7.69
CA ASN A 62 24.43 -1.15 -6.80
C ASN A 62 23.22 -1.93 -6.27
N THR A 63 22.96 -3.10 -6.88
CA THR A 63 21.77 -3.93 -6.69
C THR A 63 21.33 -4.05 -5.23
N ASN A 64 22.27 -4.18 -4.30
CA ASN A 64 21.99 -4.46 -2.89
C ASN A 64 22.29 -3.28 -1.95
N LYS A 65 22.60 -2.09 -2.49
CA LYS A 65 23.04 -0.96 -1.66
C LYS A 65 22.32 0.34 -1.98
N HIS A 66 22.49 0.85 -3.19
CA HIS A 66 21.94 2.14 -3.57
C HIS A 66 21.92 2.32 -5.09
N ILE A 67 21.10 3.25 -5.55
CA ILE A 67 21.11 3.76 -6.91
C ILE A 67 21.77 5.14 -6.88
N ARG A 68 22.76 5.37 -7.74
CA ARG A 68 23.43 6.68 -7.85
C ARG A 68 23.25 7.21 -9.26
N LEU A 69 22.62 8.37 -9.39
CA LEU A 69 22.38 9.02 -10.68
C LEU A 69 23.65 9.64 -11.27
N THR A 70 24.54 10.17 -10.42
CA THR A 70 25.79 10.82 -10.87
C THR A 70 26.93 10.56 -9.90
N ALA A 71 28.14 10.37 -10.44
CA ALA A 71 29.36 10.30 -9.65
C ALA A 71 29.79 11.70 -9.17
N ASP A 72 30.81 11.76 -8.30
CA ASP A 72 31.41 13.01 -7.84
C ASP A 72 32.39 13.56 -8.90
N ARG A 73 31.84 13.88 -10.08
CA ARG A 73 32.57 14.43 -11.23
C ARG A 73 31.67 15.46 -11.93
N PRO A 74 32.24 16.57 -12.44
CA PRO A 74 31.45 17.57 -13.16
C PRO A 74 30.87 16.99 -14.46
N SER A 75 29.81 17.64 -14.95
CA SER A 75 29.18 17.30 -16.24
C SER A 75 28.66 15.86 -16.32
N GLN A 76 28.06 15.37 -15.26
CA GLN A 76 27.39 14.06 -15.23
C GLN A 76 25.88 14.23 -15.29
N THR A 77 25.19 13.36 -16.01
CA THR A 77 23.72 13.35 -16.09
C THR A 77 23.24 11.91 -16.20
N GLY A 78 22.51 11.47 -15.18
CA GLY A 78 21.86 10.17 -15.16
C GLY A 78 20.36 10.32 -14.92
N TYR A 79 19.60 9.31 -15.33
CA TYR A 79 18.16 9.28 -15.14
C TYR A 79 17.69 7.94 -14.58
N LEU A 80 16.51 7.97 -13.98
CA LEU A 80 15.75 6.80 -13.58
C LEU A 80 14.27 7.12 -13.75
N TRP A 81 13.54 6.27 -14.48
CA TRP A 81 12.14 6.49 -14.82
C TRP A 81 11.31 5.21 -14.68
N SER A 82 10.08 5.35 -14.21
CA SER A 82 9.06 4.30 -14.35
C SER A 82 8.74 4.11 -15.84
N ARG A 83 8.57 2.86 -16.27
CA ARG A 83 8.12 2.49 -17.62
C ARG A 83 6.60 2.51 -17.78
N LEU A 84 5.88 2.55 -16.66
CA LEU A 84 4.42 2.65 -16.58
C LEU A 84 3.99 4.10 -16.34
#